data_AF-A0A0L8HY93-F1
#
_entry.id   AF-A0A0L8HY93-F1
#
_cell.length_a   1.000
_cell.length_b   1.000
_cell.length_c   1.000
_cell.angle_alpha   90.00
_cell.angle_beta   90.00
_cell.angle_gamma   90.00
#
_symmetry.space_group_name_H-M   'P 1'
#
loop_
_entity.id
_entity.type
_entity.pdbx_description
1 polymer ?
#
loop_
_entity_poly.entity_id
_entity_poly.type
_entity_poly.pdbx_seq_one_letter_code
_entity_poly.pdbx_strand_id
1 'polypeptide(L)' 'AVAVHCLMGRGRTGCMLACYFVKEWELPAEDALRYVRELRPGSIQTRVQADVVRKFEENFKGARGIT' A
#
# COMPACT_ATOMS: atom_id res chain seq x y z
N ALA A 1 1.99 -18.73 8.76
CA ALA A 1 1.37 -18.05 7.61
C ALA A 1 0.44 -16.95 8.12
N VAL A 2 0.25 -15.86 7.36
CA VAL A 2 -0.61 -14.73 7.72
C VAL A 2 -1.51 -14.38 6.53
N ALA A 3 -2.79 -14.09 6.78
CA ALA A 3 -3.73 -13.60 5.78
C ALA A 3 -4.28 -12.22 6.18
N VAL A 4 -4.41 -11.32 5.21
CA VAL A 4 -5.00 -9.99 5.40
C VAL A 4 -6.23 -9.89 4.53
N HIS A 5 -7.38 -9.55 5.11
CA HIS A 5 -8.61 -9.39 4.36
C HIS A 5 -9.48 -8.26 4.90
N CYS A 6 -10.44 -7.84 4.07
CA CYS A 6 -11.58 -7.04 4.48
C CYS A 6 -12.83 -7.77 3.98
N LEU A 7 -13.97 -7.07 3.82
CA LEU A 7 -15.19 -7.71 3.33
C LEU A 7 -15.02 -8.23 1.88
N MET A 8 -14.53 -7.38 0.96
CA MET A 8 -14.37 -7.73 -0.46
C MET A 8 -12.92 -8.01 -0.88
N GLY A 9 -11.95 -7.79 0.01
CA GLY A 9 -10.53 -7.98 -0.28
C GLY A 9 -9.96 -7.05 -1.36
N ARG A 10 -10.55 -5.86 -1.58
CA ARG A 10 -10.14 -4.91 -2.65
C ARG A 10 -9.60 -3.58 -2.12
N GLY A 11 -10.35 -2.91 -1.25
CA GLY A 11 -9.96 -1.61 -0.69
C GLY A 11 -8.91 -1.73 0.41
N ARG A 12 -9.37 -1.92 1.67
CA ARG A 12 -8.51 -2.00 2.87
C ARG A 12 -7.38 -3.04 2.75
N THR A 13 -7.68 -4.21 2.20
CA THR A 13 -6.66 -5.26 1.96
C THR A 13 -5.58 -4.78 1.02
N GLY A 14 -5.95 -4.16 -0.11
CA GLY A 14 -4.98 -3.62 -1.06
C GLY A 14 -4.11 -2.52 -0.44
N CYS A 15 -4.71 -1.61 0.33
CA CYS A 15 -3.96 -0.56 1.04
C CYS A 15 -2.94 -1.15 2.01
N MET A 16 -3.33 -2.11 2.85
CA MET A 16 -2.43 -2.71 3.83
C MET A 16 -1.28 -3.48 3.17
N LEU A 17 -1.56 -4.21 2.07
CA LEU A 17 -0.52 -4.89 1.31
C LEU A 17 0.44 -3.90 0.64
N ALA A 18 -0.07 -2.81 0.07
CA ALA A 18 0.77 -1.77 -0.52
C ALA A 18 1.67 -1.10 0.54
N CYS A 19 1.13 -0.72 1.71
CA CYS A 19 1.95 -0.19 2.80
C CYS A 19 3.00 -1.20 3.29
N TYR A 20 2.66 -2.49 3.31
CA TYR A 20 3.62 -3.54 3.65
C TYR A 20 4.79 -3.58 2.65
N PHE A 21 4.53 -3.50 1.35
CA PHE A 21 5.59 -3.46 0.34
C PHE A 21 6.42 -2.17 0.39
N VAL A 22 5.81 -1.03 0.68
CA VAL A 22 6.56 0.22 0.93
C VAL A 22 7.54 0.05 2.09
N LYS A 23 7.12 -0.60 3.18
CA LYS A 23 7.93 -0.76 4.39
C LYS A 23 9.03 -1.82 4.23
N GLU A 24 8.66 -3.01 3.78
CA GLU A 24 9.54 -4.18 3.81
C GLU A 24 10.41 -4.31 2.57
N TRP A 25 9.93 -3.82 1.41
CA TRP A 25 10.66 -3.89 0.14
C TRP A 25 11.15 -2.53 -0.31
N GLU A 26 10.92 -1.48 0.48
CA GLU A 26 11.33 -0.11 0.19
C GLU A 26 10.84 0.39 -1.19
N LEU A 27 9.72 -0.17 -1.67
CA LEU A 27 9.10 0.26 -2.92
C LEU A 27 8.51 1.67 -2.75
N PRO A 28 8.69 2.57 -3.72
CA PRO A 28 7.92 3.81 -3.77
C PRO A 28 6.41 3.54 -3.73
N ALA A 29 5.62 4.42 -3.12
CA ALA A 29 4.18 4.18 -2.96
C ALA A 29 3.49 3.89 -4.32
N GLU A 30 3.84 4.62 -5.38
CA GLU A 30 3.28 4.39 -6.71
C GLU A 30 3.60 3.00 -7.27
N ASP A 31 4.80 2.49 -7.02
CA ASP A 31 5.20 1.16 -7.46
C ASP A 31 4.51 0.07 -6.63
N ALA A 32 4.37 0.26 -5.31
CA ALA A 32 3.59 -0.65 -4.46
C ALA A 32 2.10 -0.68 -4.85
N LEU A 33 1.51 0.48 -5.18
CA LEU A 33 0.14 0.59 -5.68
C LEU A 33 -0.04 -0.17 -7.00
N ARG A 34 0.89 0.01 -7.94
CA ARG A 34 0.89 -0.69 -9.24
C ARG A 34 1.03 -2.20 -9.03
N TYR A 35 2.00 -2.61 -8.23
CA TYR A 35 2.26 -4.02 -7.95
C TYR A 35 1.05 -4.75 -7.35
N VAL A 36 0.36 -4.15 -6.37
CA VAL A 36 -0.87 -4.72 -5.80
C VAL A 36 -2.00 -4.84 -6.83
N ARG A 37 -2.12 -3.87 -7.75
CA ARG A 37 -3.13 -3.90 -8.83
C ARG A 37 -2.81 -4.93 -9.91
N GLU A 38 -1.53 -5.17 -10.20
CA GLU A 38 -1.08 -6.22 -11.11
C GLU A 38 -1.35 -7.61 -10.52
N LEU A 39 -0.97 -7.84 -9.26
CA LEU A 39 -1.27 -9.10 -8.56
C LEU A 39 -2.78 -9.35 -8.42
N ARG A 40 -3.56 -8.28 -8.22
CA ARG A 40 -5.00 -8.37 -8.08
C ARG A 40 -5.70 -7.16 -8.72
N PRO A 41 -6.16 -7.30 -9.98
CA PRO A 41 -6.88 -6.25 -10.68
C PRO A 41 -8.09 -5.73 -9.90
N GLY A 42 -8.23 -4.40 -9.84
CA GLY A 42 -9.30 -3.71 -9.11
C GLY A 42 -9.10 -3.61 -7.59
N SER A 43 -7.87 -3.74 -7.11
CA SER A 43 -7.49 -3.40 -5.73
C SER A 43 -7.20 -1.90 -5.62
N ILE A 44 -7.40 -1.32 -4.43
CA ILE A 44 -7.18 0.11 -4.14
C ILE A 44 -8.02 0.97 -5.09
N GLN A 45 -9.32 0.95 -4.84
CA GLN A 45 -10.39 1.33 -5.76
C GLN A 45 -10.60 2.84 -5.87
N THR A 46 -10.21 3.60 -4.84
CA THR A 46 -10.44 5.04 -4.79
C THR A 46 -9.14 5.81 -4.63
N ARG A 47 -9.14 7.07 -5.05
CA ARG A 47 -7.99 7.98 -4.87
C ARG A 47 -7.62 8.12 -3.38
N VAL A 48 -8.62 8.26 -2.51
CA VAL A 48 -8.42 8.33 -1.06
C VAL A 48 -7.67 7.12 -0.51
N GLN A 49 -7.97 5.91 -1.02
CA GLN A 49 -7.25 4.69 -0.64
C GLN A 49 -5.79 4.69 -1.11
N ALA A 50 -5.51 5.24 -2.29
CA ALA A 50 -4.14 5.39 -2.78
C ALA A 50 -3.37 6.47 -2.00
N ASP A 51 -4.02 7.58 -1.65
CA ASP A 51 -3.43 8.66 -0.85
C ASP A 51 -3.00 8.19 0.54
N VAL A 52 -3.68 7.18 1.12
CA VAL A 52 -3.24 6.56 2.38
C VAL A 52 -1.86 5.92 2.25
N VAL A 53 -1.57 5.27 1.11
CA VAL A 53 -0.27 4.61 0.88
C VAL A 53 0.84 5.65 0.68
N ARG A 54 0.54 6.75 -0.04
CA ARG A 54 1.48 7.87 -0.21
C ARG A 54 1.83 8.52 1.13
N LYS A 55 0.81 8.86 1.92
CA LYS A 55 1.00 9.42 3.27
C LYS A 55 1.74 8.46 4.18
N PHE A 56 1.51 7.16 4.03
CA PHE A 56 2.26 6.16 4.77
C PHE A 56 3.75 6.20 4.41
N GLU A 57 4.10 6.27 3.12
CA GLU A 57 5.50 6.41 2.67
C GLU A 57 6.15 7.67 3.24
N GLU A 58 5.50 8.84 3.11
CA GLU A 58 5.98 10.12 3.64
C GLU A 58 6.27 10.03 5.14
N ASN A 59 5.31 9.53 5.92
CA ASN A 59 5.46 9.36 7.36
C ASN A 59 6.54 8.34 7.73
N PHE A 60 6.64 7.24 6.98
CA PHE A 60 7.63 6.20 7.22
C PHE A 60 9.06 6.68 6.94
N LYS A 61 9.25 7.42 5.84
CA LYS A 61 10.52 8.07 5.48
C LYS A 61 10.92 9.13 6.51
N GLY A 62 9.97 9.98 6.89
CA GLY A 62 10.16 10.97 7.95
C GLY A 62 10.57 10.35 9.29
N ALA A 63 9.94 9.24 9.69
CA ALA A 63 10.29 8.51 10.91
C ALA A 63 11.69 7.85 10.85
N ARG A 64 12.22 7.57 9.66
CA ARG A 64 13.57 7.03 9.47
C ARG A 64 14.66 8.10 9.30
N GLY A 65 14.29 9.39 9.26
CA GLY A 65 15.23 10.48 8.96
C GLY A 65 15.77 10.46 7.53
N ILE A 66 15.05 9.80 6.62
CA ILE A 66 15.38 9.74 5.19
C ILE A 66 14.45 10.76 4.51
N THR A 67 14.87 12.02 4.44
CA THR A 67 14.17 13.10 3.72
C THR A 67 15.04 13.64 2.62
#